data_AF-A0A437QW48-F1
#
_entry.id   AF-A0A437QW48-F1
#
_cell.length_a   1.000
_cell.length_b   1.000
_cell.length_c   1.000
_cell.angle_alpha   90.00
_cell.angle_beta   90.00
_cell.angle_gamma   90.00
#
_symmetry.space_group_name_H-M   'P 1'
#
loop_
_entity.id
_entity.type
_entity.pdbx_description
1 polymer ?
#
loop_
_entity_poly.entity_id
_entity_poly.type
_entity_poly.pdbx_seq_one_letter_code
_entity_poly.pdbx_strand_id
1 'polypeptide(L)'
;MTDLGIPFYKSTGYTGMLFVKLFDPLRGQYQGTVFAESDTPVPPVVWFGLPVTLLLASVVFLLIDRDLFVWWAGSETGPGENITASVFVLAAVLAFVLARQKRLIPVAWLRGSFYSLFAVAMFVAGEEWSWGQHFFGWHTPEWLSDINKQGETNLHNVAENTLDQKPRAVATFIILIFGFFLPLFRSGLKFLDKYPFVDWLMPTRALVPTSLIVFLPRLAERIQLWFDISVTGPYVMTTRDYQELQELYISLFVFIYLLNLLLRIRRYR
;
A
#
# COMPACT_ATOMS: atom_id res chain seq x y z
N MET A 1 1.19 -52.40 -38.00
CA MET A 1 0.80 -51.45 -36.94
C MET A 1 1.77 -50.29 -37.03
N THR A 2 1.21 -49.16 -37.46
CA THR A 2 1.84 -47.85 -37.62
C THR A 2 2.20 -47.26 -36.26
N ASP A 3 3.43 -46.77 -36.10
CA ASP A 3 3.72 -45.76 -35.07
C ASP A 3 4.46 -44.60 -35.74
N LEU A 4 3.71 -43.52 -35.97
CA LEU A 4 4.16 -42.26 -36.56
C LEU A 4 4.85 -41.46 -35.45
N GLY A 5 6.18 -41.42 -35.49
CA GLY A 5 6.97 -40.52 -34.65
C GLY A 5 6.72 -39.06 -35.05
N ILE A 6 5.85 -38.38 -34.31
CA ILE A 6 5.72 -36.91 -34.34
C ILE A 6 6.63 -36.36 -33.23
N PRO A 7 7.72 -35.63 -33.52
CA PRO A 7 8.44 -34.90 -32.50
C PRO A 7 7.58 -33.70 -32.06
N PHE A 8 7.16 -33.72 -30.80
CA PHE A 8 6.57 -32.57 -30.11
C PHE A 8 7.60 -31.43 -30.06
N TYR A 9 7.57 -30.55 -31.07
CA TYR A 9 8.18 -29.23 -30.98
C TYR A 9 7.41 -28.43 -29.92
N LYS A 10 7.90 -28.43 -28.67
CA LYS A 10 7.43 -27.46 -27.67
C LYS A 10 7.86 -26.08 -28.15
N SER A 11 6.91 -25.35 -28.73
CA SER A 11 7.02 -23.93 -28.99
C SER A 11 7.21 -23.19 -27.66
N THR A 12 8.46 -23.01 -27.26
CA THR A 12 8.84 -21.91 -26.35
C THR A 12 8.82 -20.62 -27.17
N GLY A 13 7.62 -20.28 -27.67
CA GLY A 13 7.38 -19.09 -28.47
C GLY A 13 7.73 -17.85 -27.66
N TYR A 14 8.36 -16.89 -28.34
CA TYR A 14 8.60 -15.47 -28.03
C TYR A 14 8.39 -14.94 -26.59
N THR A 15 7.27 -15.24 -25.93
CA THR A 15 7.00 -14.96 -24.51
C THR A 15 8.09 -15.47 -23.58
N GLY A 16 8.61 -16.69 -23.79
CA GLY A 16 9.70 -17.24 -22.97
C GLY A 16 11.01 -16.47 -23.13
N MET A 17 11.30 -16.03 -24.36
CA MET A 17 12.53 -15.32 -24.70
C MET A 17 12.51 -13.85 -24.25
N LEU A 18 11.34 -13.21 -24.29
CA LEU A 18 11.11 -11.86 -23.75
C LEU A 18 11.22 -11.86 -22.21
N PHE A 19 10.65 -12.88 -21.56
CA PHE A 19 10.75 -13.07 -20.12
C PHE A 19 12.22 -13.25 -19.71
N VAL A 20 12.97 -14.14 -20.38
CA VAL A 20 14.40 -14.32 -20.10
C VAL A 20 15.16 -12.99 -20.27
N LYS A 21 14.95 -12.21 -21.34
CA LYS A 21 15.63 -10.92 -21.55
C LYS A 21 15.32 -9.84 -20.50
N LEU A 22 14.09 -9.80 -19.95
CA LEU A 22 13.70 -8.84 -18.92
C LEU A 22 14.35 -9.11 -17.55
N PHE A 23 14.75 -10.37 -17.29
CA PHE A 23 15.25 -10.82 -15.99
C PHE A 23 16.70 -11.35 -16.02
N ASP A 24 17.29 -11.51 -17.21
CA ASP A 24 18.68 -11.95 -17.41
C ASP A 24 19.73 -11.13 -16.63
N PRO A 25 19.62 -9.78 -16.53
CA PRO A 25 20.60 -8.97 -15.80
C PRO A 25 20.70 -9.32 -14.31
N LEU A 26 19.66 -9.92 -13.73
CA LEU A 26 19.64 -10.33 -12.32
C LEU A 26 20.11 -11.77 -12.11
N ARG A 27 20.13 -12.63 -13.14
CA ARG A 27 20.57 -14.04 -13.00
C ARG A 27 22.08 -14.20 -12.92
N GLY A 28 22.83 -13.35 -13.63
CA GLY A 28 24.30 -13.46 -13.72
C GLY A 28 25.08 -12.78 -12.60
N GLN A 29 24.43 -11.96 -11.77
CA GLN A 29 25.11 -11.14 -10.73
C GLN A 29 24.87 -11.61 -9.29
N TYR A 30 23.97 -12.58 -9.05
CA TYR A 30 23.52 -12.93 -7.71
C TYR A 30 23.47 -14.45 -7.51
N GLN A 31 24.42 -15.01 -6.75
CA GLN A 31 24.34 -16.37 -6.22
C GLN A 31 23.86 -16.30 -4.76
N GLY A 32 22.57 -16.55 -4.52
CA GLY A 32 21.96 -16.62 -3.18
C GLY A 32 20.67 -15.81 -3.04
N THR A 33 19.86 -16.12 -2.01
CA THR A 33 18.68 -15.33 -1.65
C THR A 33 19.11 -13.92 -1.26
N VAL A 34 18.65 -12.90 -1.98
CA VAL A 34 19.15 -11.53 -1.78
C VAL A 34 18.79 -11.00 -0.40
N PHE A 35 17.67 -11.40 0.21
CA PHE A 35 17.29 -10.94 1.56
C PHE A 35 16.59 -12.05 2.36
N ALA A 36 16.99 -12.26 3.62
CA ALA A 36 16.25 -13.11 4.53
C ALA A 36 14.95 -12.43 4.96
N GLU A 37 13.83 -13.14 5.00
CA GLU A 37 12.52 -12.59 5.43
C GLU A 37 12.52 -12.02 6.86
N SER A 38 13.43 -12.54 7.70
CA SER A 38 13.65 -12.09 9.07
C SER A 38 14.53 -10.85 9.18
N ASP A 39 15.21 -10.42 8.10
CA ASP A 39 16.00 -9.19 8.13
C ASP A 39 15.08 -7.98 8.03
N THR A 40 14.73 -7.43 9.19
CA THR A 40 13.90 -6.23 9.32
C THR A 40 14.79 -5.04 9.66
N PRO A 41 15.38 -4.35 8.66
CA PRO A 41 16.26 -3.20 8.94
C PRO A 41 15.53 -1.98 9.50
N VAL A 42 14.20 -1.96 9.39
CA VAL A 42 13.35 -0.89 9.91
C VAL A 42 13.31 -1.00 11.44
N PRO A 43 13.51 0.10 12.19
CA PRO A 43 13.40 0.07 13.64
C PRO A 43 12.00 -0.41 14.12
N PRO A 44 11.89 -1.21 15.19
CA PRO A 44 10.61 -1.68 15.75
C PRO A 44 9.62 -0.57 16.08
N VAL A 45 10.12 0.60 16.51
CA VAL A 45 9.27 1.77 16.76
C VAL A 45 8.52 2.24 15.51
N VAL A 46 9.06 2.00 14.30
CA VAL A 46 8.43 2.41 13.04
C VAL A 46 7.49 1.34 12.50
N TRP A 47 7.91 0.06 12.45
CA TRP A 47 7.07 -0.97 11.80
C TRP A 47 6.04 -1.62 12.74
N PHE A 48 6.24 -1.54 14.06
CA PHE A 48 5.30 -2.03 15.07
C PHE A 48 4.74 -0.90 15.92
N GLY A 49 5.62 -0.07 16.50
CA GLY A 49 5.23 1.00 17.42
C GLY A 49 4.24 1.98 16.78
N LEU A 50 4.61 2.60 15.66
CA LEU A 50 3.80 3.59 14.97
C LEU A 50 2.38 3.10 14.63
N PRO A 51 2.18 2.01 13.87
CA PRO A 51 0.82 1.57 13.51
C PRO A 51 0.00 1.13 14.74
N VAL A 52 0.63 0.52 15.75
CA VAL A 52 -0.07 0.14 17.00
C VAL A 52 -0.45 1.38 17.81
N THR A 53 0.42 2.37 17.92
CA THR A 53 0.11 3.62 18.63
C THR A 53 -1.04 4.37 17.96
N LEU A 54 -1.08 4.46 16.63
CA LEU A 54 -2.21 5.10 15.93
C LEU A 54 -3.51 4.32 16.12
N LEU A 55 -3.45 2.99 16.13
CA LEU A 55 -4.62 2.15 16.44
C LEU A 55 -5.12 2.39 17.86
N LEU A 56 -4.23 2.34 18.84
CA LEU A 56 -4.59 2.58 20.24
C LEU A 56 -5.11 4.01 20.43
N ALA A 57 -4.51 5.02 19.78
CA ALA A 57 -5.01 6.40 19.83
C ALA A 57 -6.42 6.50 19.24
N SER A 58 -6.68 5.88 18.09
CA SER A 58 -8.01 5.87 17.46
C SER A 58 -9.07 5.23 18.37
N VAL A 59 -8.73 4.11 19.02
CA VAL A 59 -9.61 3.45 19.98
C VAL A 59 -9.82 4.30 21.22
N VAL A 60 -8.75 4.86 21.80
CA VAL A 60 -8.84 5.72 22.99
C VAL A 60 -9.68 6.96 22.72
N PHE A 61 -9.50 7.62 21.58
CA PHE A 61 -10.32 8.78 21.21
C PHE A 61 -11.79 8.41 21.09
N LEU A 62 -12.11 7.30 20.42
CA LEU A 62 -13.49 6.80 20.34
C LEU A 62 -14.08 6.51 21.73
N LEU A 63 -13.28 5.96 22.65
CA LEU A 63 -13.73 5.64 24.01
C LEU A 63 -13.92 6.87 24.91
N ILE A 64 -13.20 7.96 24.65
CA ILE A 64 -13.31 9.21 25.41
C ILE A 64 -14.52 10.01 24.94
N ASP A 65 -14.58 10.31 23.64
CA ASP A 65 -15.61 11.18 23.07
C ASP A 65 -15.70 11.02 21.54
N ARG A 66 -16.93 11.06 21.02
CA ARG A 66 -17.19 10.90 19.59
C ARG A 66 -16.56 12.02 18.78
N ASP A 67 -16.73 13.25 19.23
CA ASP A 67 -16.31 14.43 18.46
C ASP A 67 -14.79 14.50 18.41
N LEU A 68 -14.10 14.05 19.47
CA LEU A 68 -12.66 13.84 19.46
C LEU A 68 -12.22 12.80 18.42
N PHE A 69 -12.94 11.69 18.30
CA PHE A 69 -12.65 10.68 17.28
C PHE A 69 -12.91 11.21 15.86
N VAL A 70 -14.03 11.90 15.63
CA VAL A 70 -14.36 12.51 14.33
C VAL A 70 -13.32 13.56 13.95
N TRP A 71 -12.90 14.40 14.89
CA TRP A 71 -11.78 15.32 14.67
C TRP A 71 -10.52 14.57 14.26
N TRP A 72 -10.20 13.46 14.91
CA TRP A 72 -9.02 12.64 14.61
C TRP A 72 -9.06 11.95 13.23
N ALA A 73 -10.14 11.24 12.91
CA ALA A 73 -10.18 10.28 11.79
C ALA A 73 -11.53 10.25 11.04
N GLY A 74 -12.33 11.31 11.14
CA GLY A 74 -13.57 11.45 10.38
C GLY A 74 -13.77 12.87 9.82
N SER A 75 -12.71 13.69 9.74
CA SER A 75 -12.83 15.09 9.33
C SER A 75 -11.85 15.45 8.22
N GLU A 76 -12.35 16.18 7.23
CA GLU A 76 -11.65 16.57 5.98
C GLU A 76 -10.41 17.44 6.17
N THR A 77 -10.31 18.06 7.34
CA THR A 77 -9.15 18.87 7.71
C THR A 77 -8.53 18.34 9.00
N GLY A 78 -8.89 17.12 9.37
CA GLY A 78 -8.47 16.46 10.60
C GLY A 78 -7.01 16.03 10.56
N PRO A 79 -6.44 15.66 11.72
CA PRO A 79 -5.11 15.09 11.77
C PRO A 79 -4.97 13.82 10.94
N GLY A 80 -6.01 12.98 10.87
CA GLY A 80 -6.02 11.70 10.15
C GLY A 80 -5.66 11.85 8.67
N GLU A 81 -6.47 12.60 7.92
CA GLU A 81 -6.23 12.87 6.49
C GLU A 81 -4.88 13.57 6.27
N ASN A 82 -4.54 14.57 7.10
CA ASN A 82 -3.25 15.25 7.01
C ASN A 82 -2.05 14.30 7.22
N ILE A 83 -2.17 13.34 8.14
CA ILE A 83 -1.16 12.31 8.35
C ILE A 83 -1.13 11.36 7.15
N THR A 84 -2.28 10.91 6.65
CA THR A 84 -2.38 10.05 5.45
C THR A 84 -1.68 10.68 4.26
N ALA A 85 -2.02 11.93 3.92
CA ALA A 85 -1.38 12.69 2.85
C ALA A 85 0.13 12.84 3.07
N SER A 86 0.55 13.22 4.28
CA SER A 86 1.98 13.37 4.63
C SER A 86 2.74 12.06 4.46
N VAL A 87 2.18 10.94 4.91
CA VAL A 87 2.80 9.61 4.79
C VAL A 87 2.89 9.19 3.34
N PHE A 88 1.88 9.47 2.50
CA PHE A 88 1.97 9.24 1.06
C PHE A 88 3.04 10.11 0.38
N VAL A 89 3.23 11.37 0.79
CA VAL A 89 4.35 12.19 0.31
C VAL A 89 5.70 11.56 0.68
N LEU A 90 5.86 11.10 1.93
CA LEU A 90 7.08 10.41 2.35
C LEU A 90 7.30 9.11 1.56
N ALA A 91 6.25 8.33 1.32
CA ALA A 91 6.29 7.14 0.48
C ALA A 91 6.70 7.49 -0.96
N ALA A 92 6.15 8.57 -1.53
CA ALA A 92 6.52 9.05 -2.86
C ALA A 92 8.00 9.40 -2.94
N VAL A 93 8.54 10.13 -1.95
CA VAL A 93 9.98 10.45 -1.86
C VAL A 93 10.82 9.17 -1.83
N LEU A 94 10.44 8.17 -1.03
CA LEU A 94 11.15 6.89 -0.98
C LEU A 94 11.10 6.14 -2.32
N ALA A 95 9.94 6.10 -2.96
CA ALA A 95 9.76 5.49 -4.28
C ALA A 95 10.63 6.19 -5.34
N PHE A 96 10.68 7.52 -5.34
CA PHE A 96 11.56 8.28 -6.22
C PHE A 96 13.04 7.97 -5.95
N VAL A 97 13.48 7.96 -4.69
CA VAL A 97 14.86 7.62 -4.32
C VAL A 97 15.24 6.21 -4.80
N LEU A 98 14.35 5.23 -4.67
CA LEU A 98 14.52 3.87 -5.19
C LEU A 98 14.62 3.84 -6.71
N ALA A 99 13.72 4.53 -7.41
CA ALA A 99 13.72 4.63 -8.88
C ALA A 99 15.03 5.20 -9.44
N ARG A 100 15.74 6.03 -8.66
CA ARG A 100 17.04 6.63 -9.03
C ARG A 100 18.25 5.72 -8.77
N GLN A 101 18.12 4.58 -8.10
CA GLN A 101 19.24 3.68 -7.77
C GLN A 101 19.69 2.83 -8.97
N LYS A 102 20.14 3.43 -10.08
CA LYS A 102 20.52 2.68 -11.31
C LYS A 102 21.58 1.59 -11.10
N ARG A 103 22.53 1.83 -10.18
CA ARG A 103 23.61 0.86 -9.88
C ARG A 103 23.11 -0.35 -9.09
N LEU A 104 22.18 -0.13 -8.16
CA LEU A 104 21.68 -1.17 -7.27
C LEU A 104 20.51 -1.91 -7.90
N ILE A 105 19.63 -1.20 -8.61
CA ILE A 105 18.51 -1.75 -9.35
C ILE A 105 18.83 -1.60 -10.85
N PRO A 106 19.60 -2.52 -11.47
CA PRO A 106 20.01 -2.42 -12.88
C PRO A 106 18.84 -2.63 -13.85
N VAL A 107 17.76 -3.25 -13.39
CA VAL A 107 16.58 -3.59 -14.18
C VAL A 107 15.66 -2.38 -14.41
N ALA A 108 15.45 -2.02 -15.68
CA ALA A 108 14.72 -0.80 -16.05
C ALA A 108 13.23 -0.83 -15.68
N TRP A 109 12.54 -1.96 -15.90
CA TRP A 109 11.11 -2.06 -15.59
C TRP A 109 10.84 -1.94 -14.09
N LEU A 110 11.73 -2.47 -13.24
CA LEU A 110 11.62 -2.36 -11.77
C LEU A 110 11.82 -0.91 -11.30
N ARG A 111 12.73 -0.16 -11.94
CA ARG A 111 12.81 1.29 -11.71
C ARG A 111 11.55 2.02 -12.21
N GLY A 112 11.02 1.58 -13.36
CA GLY A 112 9.75 2.07 -13.91
C GLY A 112 8.59 1.92 -12.93
N SER A 113 8.44 0.76 -12.29
CA SER A 113 7.40 0.56 -11.28
C SER A 113 7.52 1.47 -10.07
N PHE A 114 8.75 1.83 -9.65
CA PHE A 114 8.93 2.81 -8.58
C PHE A 114 8.59 4.24 -9.02
N TYR A 115 8.83 4.62 -10.28
CA TYR A 115 8.31 5.89 -10.81
C TYR A 115 6.78 5.91 -10.88
N SER A 116 6.16 4.80 -11.27
CA SER A 116 4.70 4.66 -11.23
C SER A 116 4.17 4.78 -9.81
N LEU A 117 4.81 4.14 -8.84
CA LEU A 117 4.43 4.24 -7.43
C LEU A 117 4.62 5.65 -6.88
N PHE A 118 5.68 6.36 -7.27
CA PHE A 118 5.85 7.78 -6.96
C PHE A 118 4.69 8.62 -7.48
N ALA A 119 4.30 8.44 -8.75
CA ALA A 119 3.20 9.19 -9.35
C ALA A 119 1.86 8.90 -8.66
N VAL A 120 1.57 7.62 -8.37
CA VAL A 120 0.36 7.21 -7.65
C VAL A 120 0.34 7.77 -6.22
N ALA A 121 1.44 7.67 -5.47
CA ALA A 121 1.50 8.18 -4.11
C ALA A 121 1.36 9.72 -4.06
N MET A 122 1.94 10.44 -5.02
CA MET A 122 1.74 11.89 -5.15
C MET A 122 0.29 12.24 -5.52
N PHE A 123 -0.34 11.44 -6.40
CA PHE A 123 -1.73 11.64 -6.76
C PHE A 123 -2.64 11.47 -5.54
N VAL A 124 -2.49 10.37 -4.78
CA VAL A 124 -3.29 10.13 -3.57
C VAL A 124 -3.05 11.21 -2.52
N ALA A 125 -1.79 11.60 -2.26
CA ALA A 125 -1.50 12.70 -1.35
C ALA A 125 -2.10 14.04 -1.81
N GLY A 126 -2.13 14.27 -3.13
CA GLY A 126 -2.80 15.42 -3.73
C GLY A 126 -4.30 15.38 -3.46
N GLU A 127 -4.96 14.26 -3.73
CA GLU A 127 -6.38 14.07 -3.46
C GLU A 127 -6.74 14.30 -1.98
N GLU A 128 -5.97 13.74 -1.05
CA GLU A 128 -6.16 13.88 0.41
C GLU A 128 -5.92 15.31 0.94
N TRP A 129 -5.14 16.13 0.23
CA TRP A 129 -4.94 17.55 0.56
C TRP A 129 -5.73 18.49 -0.33
N SER A 130 -6.66 17.96 -1.12
CA SER A 130 -7.48 18.73 -2.06
C SER A 130 -6.61 19.56 -3.02
N TRP A 131 -5.52 18.93 -3.46
CA TRP A 131 -4.42 19.45 -4.27
C TRP A 131 -3.70 20.68 -3.70
N GLY A 132 -3.93 20.95 -2.42
CA GLY A 132 -3.42 22.11 -1.69
C GLY A 132 -4.39 23.29 -1.62
N GLN A 133 -5.66 23.10 -2.00
CA GLN A 133 -6.66 24.15 -2.02
C GLN A 133 -6.75 24.89 -0.68
N HIS A 134 -6.74 24.17 0.43
CA HIS A 134 -6.82 24.75 1.76
C HIS A 134 -5.57 25.56 2.15
N PHE A 135 -4.40 25.25 1.58
CA PHE A 135 -3.16 25.97 1.84
C PHE A 135 -3.07 27.29 1.06
N PHE A 136 -3.60 27.32 -0.17
CA PHE A 136 -3.46 28.44 -1.08
C PHE A 136 -4.76 29.22 -1.33
N GLY A 137 -5.90 28.72 -0.86
CA GLY A 137 -7.18 29.41 -0.78
C GLY A 137 -7.88 29.66 -2.12
N TRP A 138 -7.68 28.82 -3.14
CA TRP A 138 -8.43 28.97 -4.39
C TRP A 138 -9.85 28.40 -4.28
N HIS A 139 -10.74 28.88 -5.15
CA HIS A 139 -12.12 28.41 -5.22
C HIS A 139 -12.24 27.13 -6.04
N THR A 140 -13.20 26.29 -5.66
CA THR A 140 -13.55 25.10 -6.42
C THR A 140 -14.20 25.50 -7.75
N PRO A 141 -13.72 24.94 -8.88
CA PRO A 141 -14.30 25.22 -10.19
C PRO A 141 -15.80 24.87 -10.25
N GLU A 142 -16.59 25.66 -10.99
CA GLU A 142 -18.05 25.46 -11.10
C GLU A 142 -18.42 24.03 -11.51
N TRP A 143 -17.73 23.45 -12.51
CA TRP A 143 -17.98 22.09 -12.99
C TRP A 143 -17.75 21.01 -11.93
N LEU A 144 -16.92 21.30 -10.91
CA LEU A 144 -16.64 20.39 -9.80
C LEU A 144 -17.56 20.68 -8.61
N SER A 145 -17.96 21.93 -8.41
CA SER A 145 -18.88 22.33 -7.34
C SER A 145 -20.25 21.64 -7.43
N ASP A 146 -20.69 21.27 -8.63
CA ASP A 146 -21.96 20.56 -8.84
C ASP A 146 -21.94 19.10 -8.33
N ILE A 147 -20.75 18.50 -8.26
CA ILE A 147 -20.57 17.07 -7.96
C ILE A 147 -19.75 16.83 -6.68
N ASN A 148 -18.92 17.78 -6.26
CA ASN A 148 -18.17 17.79 -5.01
C ASN A 148 -18.88 18.73 -4.02
N LYS A 149 -19.75 18.16 -3.19
CA LYS A 149 -20.56 18.93 -2.22
C LYS A 149 -19.74 19.54 -1.07
N GLN A 150 -18.48 19.12 -0.93
CA GLN A 150 -17.55 19.63 0.06
C GLN A 150 -16.83 20.89 -0.44
N GLY A 151 -17.07 21.28 -1.70
CA GLY A 151 -16.50 22.48 -2.25
C GLY A 151 -14.99 22.37 -2.36
N GLU A 152 -14.48 21.18 -2.73
CA GLU A 152 -13.06 20.89 -2.83
C GLU A 152 -12.59 20.51 -4.24
N THR A 153 -11.28 20.65 -4.49
CA THR A 153 -10.63 20.39 -5.78
C THR A 153 -10.11 18.95 -5.87
N ASN A 154 -10.71 18.01 -5.13
CA ASN A 154 -10.40 16.58 -5.24
C ASN A 154 -11.53 15.82 -5.95
N LEU A 155 -11.16 14.66 -6.51
CA LEU A 155 -12.07 13.67 -7.06
C LEU A 155 -12.50 12.66 -6.00
N HIS A 156 -11.70 12.46 -4.95
CA HIS A 156 -11.99 11.53 -3.85
C HIS A 156 -13.36 11.80 -3.21
N ASN A 157 -13.72 13.06 -2.96
CA ASN A 157 -15.02 13.45 -2.39
C ASN A 157 -16.19 13.26 -3.38
N VAL A 158 -15.92 13.29 -4.68
CA VAL A 158 -16.94 13.01 -5.72
C VAL A 158 -17.18 11.50 -5.86
N ALA A 159 -16.12 10.72 -5.70
CA ALA A 159 -16.07 9.28 -5.97
C ALA A 159 -16.53 8.40 -4.80
N GLU A 160 -16.79 8.99 -3.62
CA GLU A 160 -17.09 8.35 -2.34
C GLU A 160 -18.15 7.23 -2.44
N ASN A 161 -19.10 7.35 -3.37
CA ASN A 161 -20.20 6.40 -3.53
C ASN A 161 -20.00 5.28 -4.57
N THR A 162 -19.02 5.31 -5.49
CA THR A 162 -18.95 4.25 -6.55
C THR A 162 -17.56 3.94 -7.12
N LEU A 163 -16.65 4.93 -7.18
CA LEU A 163 -15.32 4.74 -7.76
C LEU A 163 -14.24 4.49 -6.71
N ASP A 164 -14.47 4.86 -5.46
CA ASP A 164 -13.45 4.83 -4.40
C ASP A 164 -13.36 3.48 -3.64
N GLN A 165 -14.48 2.76 -3.53
CA GLN A 165 -14.53 1.49 -2.79
C GLN A 165 -13.74 0.34 -3.47
N LYS A 166 -13.64 0.34 -4.81
CA LYS A 166 -13.01 -0.76 -5.56
C LYS A 166 -11.48 -0.71 -5.48
N PRO A 167 -10.80 0.42 -5.74
CA PRO A 167 -9.34 0.51 -5.58
C PRO A 167 -8.89 0.16 -4.16
N ARG A 168 -9.59 0.66 -3.14
CA ARG A 168 -9.26 0.39 -1.73
C ARG A 168 -9.40 -1.09 -1.37
N ALA A 169 -10.47 -1.75 -1.81
CA ALA A 169 -10.65 -3.18 -1.59
C ALA A 169 -9.55 -4.02 -2.27
N VAL A 170 -9.17 -3.65 -3.49
CA VAL A 170 -8.06 -4.29 -4.22
C VAL A 170 -6.74 -4.07 -3.49
N ALA A 171 -6.44 -2.83 -3.08
CA ALA A 171 -5.23 -2.50 -2.32
C ALA A 171 -5.16 -3.30 -1.02
N THR A 172 -6.25 -3.32 -0.25
CA THR A 172 -6.39 -4.08 0.99
C THR A 172 -6.15 -5.57 0.77
N PHE A 173 -6.74 -6.15 -0.27
CA PHE A 173 -6.51 -7.56 -0.64
C PHE A 173 -5.04 -7.83 -0.99
N ILE A 174 -4.42 -6.97 -1.80
CA ILE A 174 -2.99 -7.07 -2.14
C ILE A 174 -2.14 -7.00 -0.87
N ILE A 175 -2.44 -6.08 0.06
CA ILE A 175 -1.75 -5.93 1.34
C ILE A 175 -1.85 -7.20 2.18
N LEU A 176 -2.99 -7.89 2.18
CA LEU A 176 -3.11 -9.16 2.91
C LEU A 176 -2.20 -10.24 2.33
N ILE A 177 -2.31 -10.44 1.02
CA ILE A 177 -1.55 -11.51 0.35
C ILE A 177 -0.06 -11.22 0.44
N PHE A 178 0.33 -10.00 0.11
CA PHE A 178 1.72 -9.59 0.06
C PHE A 178 2.29 -9.31 1.46
N GLY A 179 1.64 -8.50 2.28
CA GLY A 179 2.16 -8.05 3.57
C GLY A 179 1.98 -9.02 4.73
N PHE A 180 0.96 -9.88 4.70
CA PHE A 180 0.68 -10.85 5.76
C PHE A 180 1.07 -12.27 5.34
N PHE A 181 0.47 -12.81 4.27
CA PHE A 181 0.68 -14.22 3.90
C PHE A 181 2.10 -14.46 3.37
N LEU A 182 2.58 -13.62 2.44
CA LEU A 182 3.86 -13.85 1.79
C LEU A 182 5.06 -13.94 2.76
N PRO A 183 5.28 -13.01 3.73
CA PRO A 183 6.43 -13.09 4.65
C PRO A 183 6.31 -14.16 5.74
N LEU A 184 5.13 -14.76 5.93
CA LEU A 184 4.90 -15.83 6.91
C LEU A 184 5.00 -17.23 6.27
N PHE A 185 4.59 -17.37 5.00
CA PHE A 185 4.50 -18.64 4.29
C PHE A 185 5.49 -18.78 3.13
N ARG A 186 6.48 -17.90 3.03
CA ARG A 186 7.49 -17.90 1.95
C ARG A 186 8.26 -19.22 1.82
N SER A 187 8.48 -19.95 2.92
CA SER A 187 9.13 -21.27 2.91
C SER A 187 8.36 -22.32 2.10
N GLY A 188 7.04 -22.16 1.96
CA GLY A 188 6.18 -22.97 1.10
C GLY A 188 6.18 -22.55 -0.37
N LEU A 189 6.78 -21.40 -0.70
CA LEU A 189 6.75 -20.79 -2.03
C LEU A 189 8.11 -20.83 -2.74
N LYS A 190 8.89 -21.90 -2.52
CA LYS A 190 10.24 -22.08 -3.11
C LYS A 190 10.28 -22.01 -4.63
N PHE A 191 9.16 -22.27 -5.32
CA PHE A 191 9.09 -22.10 -6.77
C PHE A 191 9.36 -20.65 -7.22
N LEU A 192 9.16 -19.67 -6.33
CA LEU A 192 9.45 -18.27 -6.59
C LEU A 192 10.96 -17.96 -6.63
N ASP A 193 11.81 -18.81 -6.04
CA ASP A 193 13.29 -18.68 -6.03
C ASP A 193 13.87 -18.68 -7.47
N LYS A 194 13.11 -19.21 -8.43
CA LYS A 194 13.46 -19.19 -9.86
C LYS A 194 13.54 -17.77 -10.44
N TYR A 195 12.94 -16.80 -9.77
CA TYR A 195 12.77 -15.44 -10.26
C TYR A 195 13.57 -14.45 -9.40
N PRO A 196 14.74 -13.98 -9.87
CA PRO A 196 15.62 -13.13 -9.05
C PRO A 196 14.97 -11.83 -8.57
N PHE A 197 14.01 -11.28 -9.31
CA PHE A 197 13.29 -10.07 -8.89
C PHE A 197 12.39 -10.28 -7.66
N VAL A 198 12.02 -11.53 -7.38
CA VAL A 198 11.17 -11.87 -6.23
C VAL A 198 11.89 -11.52 -4.95
N ASP A 199 13.18 -11.84 -4.82
CA ASP A 199 13.92 -11.51 -3.61
C ASP A 199 14.00 -9.99 -3.38
N TRP A 200 14.09 -9.20 -4.46
CA TRP A 200 14.08 -7.75 -4.40
C TRP A 200 12.76 -7.18 -3.90
N LEU A 201 11.63 -7.73 -4.36
CA LEU A 201 10.31 -7.26 -3.98
C LEU A 201 9.75 -7.97 -2.74
N MET A 202 10.42 -9.01 -2.24
CA MET A 202 9.90 -9.83 -1.17
C MET A 202 9.65 -8.98 0.09
N PRO A 203 8.42 -8.97 0.63
CA PRO A 203 8.10 -8.30 1.88
C PRO A 203 8.79 -9.03 3.04
N THR A 204 9.10 -8.28 4.10
CA THR A 204 9.66 -8.83 5.33
C THR A 204 8.59 -8.93 6.41
N ARG A 205 8.89 -9.63 7.50
CA ARG A 205 7.96 -9.76 8.64
C ARG A 205 7.60 -8.43 9.30
N ALA A 206 8.37 -7.36 9.05
CA ALA A 206 8.05 -6.01 9.51
C ALA A 206 6.68 -5.51 9.01
N LEU A 207 6.18 -6.03 7.88
CA LEU A 207 4.90 -5.60 7.33
C LEU A 207 3.68 -6.28 7.96
N VAL A 208 3.88 -7.41 8.66
CA VAL A 208 2.79 -8.21 9.22
C VAL A 208 1.85 -7.40 10.14
N PRO A 209 2.34 -6.57 11.10
CA PRO A 209 1.45 -5.82 11.98
C PRO A 209 0.58 -4.83 11.21
N THR A 210 1.20 -3.99 10.37
CA THR A 210 0.44 -2.99 9.60
C THR A 210 -0.54 -3.67 8.64
N SER A 211 -0.15 -4.80 8.04
CA SER A 211 -1.04 -5.58 7.17
C SER A 211 -2.28 -6.09 7.89
N LEU A 212 -2.15 -6.53 9.14
CA LEU A 212 -3.31 -6.94 9.94
C LEU A 212 -4.17 -5.73 10.32
N ILE A 213 -3.55 -4.62 10.71
CA ILE A 213 -4.25 -3.42 11.17
C ILE A 213 -5.08 -2.79 10.04
N VAL A 214 -4.59 -2.77 8.80
CA VAL A 214 -5.34 -2.32 7.60
C VAL A 214 -6.72 -3.01 7.47
N PHE A 215 -6.84 -4.26 7.93
CA PHE A 215 -8.08 -5.03 7.86
C PHE A 215 -9.06 -4.72 8.99
N LEU A 216 -8.58 -4.24 10.13
CA LEU A 216 -9.41 -4.11 11.33
C LEU A 216 -10.60 -3.15 11.15
N PRO A 217 -10.45 -1.94 10.58
CA PRO A 217 -11.59 -1.04 10.40
C PRO A 217 -12.71 -1.69 9.56
N ARG A 218 -12.34 -2.29 8.42
CA ARG A 218 -13.32 -2.91 7.52
C ARG A 218 -13.91 -4.19 8.10
N LEU A 219 -13.14 -4.97 8.84
CA LEU A 219 -13.66 -6.14 9.54
C LEU A 219 -14.65 -5.73 10.64
N ALA A 220 -14.35 -4.68 11.41
CA ALA A 220 -15.25 -4.16 12.43
C ALA A 220 -16.59 -3.70 11.84
N GLU A 221 -16.55 -2.94 10.74
CA GLU A 221 -17.75 -2.53 10.01
C GLU A 221 -18.56 -3.74 9.49
N ARG A 222 -17.88 -4.75 8.91
CA ARG A 222 -18.56 -5.95 8.39
C ARG A 222 -19.18 -6.80 9.50
N ILE A 223 -18.52 -6.93 10.64
CA ILE A 223 -19.07 -7.61 11.81
C ILE A 223 -20.35 -6.91 12.26
N GLN A 224 -20.36 -5.57 12.36
CA GLN A 224 -21.56 -4.84 12.72
C GLN A 224 -22.72 -5.10 11.76
N LEU A 225 -22.44 -5.07 10.46
CA LEU A 225 -23.44 -5.32 9.42
C LEU A 225 -23.93 -6.78 9.38
N TRP A 226 -23.06 -7.77 9.57
CA TRP A 226 -23.42 -9.19 9.50
C TRP A 226 -24.22 -9.67 10.70
N PHE A 227 -23.95 -9.10 11.87
CA PHE A 227 -24.59 -9.49 13.13
C PHE A 227 -25.68 -8.50 13.57
N ASP A 228 -26.03 -7.52 12.72
CA ASP A 228 -27.02 -6.47 13.00
C ASP A 228 -26.75 -5.75 14.35
N ILE A 229 -25.46 -5.54 14.65
CA ILE A 229 -25.03 -4.90 15.89
C ILE A 229 -25.21 -3.40 15.73
N SER A 230 -26.25 -2.87 16.35
CA SER A 230 -26.44 -1.43 16.48
C SER A 230 -25.57 -0.88 17.60
N VAL A 231 -24.42 -0.31 17.24
CA VAL A 231 -23.64 0.51 18.16
C VAL A 231 -24.42 1.80 18.39
N THR A 232 -24.80 2.04 19.65
CA THR A 232 -25.55 3.24 20.06
C THR A 232 -24.74 4.05 21.07
N GLY A 233 -25.09 5.33 21.27
CA GLY A 233 -24.31 6.25 22.11
C GLY A 233 -23.12 6.86 21.35
N PRO A 234 -22.12 7.44 22.05
CA PRO A 234 -21.04 8.24 21.42
C PRO A 234 -20.11 7.40 20.52
N TYR A 235 -20.29 6.09 20.42
CA TYR A 235 -19.38 5.19 19.70
C TYR A 235 -19.81 4.90 18.25
N VAL A 236 -20.82 5.61 17.74
CA VAL A 236 -21.29 5.43 16.35
C VAL A 236 -20.21 5.91 15.38
N MET A 237 -19.66 4.96 14.63
CA MET A 237 -18.76 5.20 13.51
C MET A 237 -19.52 5.09 12.19
N THR A 238 -19.27 6.04 11.30
CA THR A 238 -19.80 5.99 9.94
C THR A 238 -18.95 5.08 9.05
N THR A 239 -19.48 4.65 7.90
CA THR A 239 -18.67 3.95 6.88
C THR A 239 -17.46 4.78 6.43
N ARG A 240 -17.57 6.12 6.43
CA ARG A 240 -16.47 7.04 6.10
C ARG A 240 -15.36 6.98 7.15
N ASP A 241 -15.70 6.97 8.43
CA ASP A 241 -14.72 6.87 9.52
C ASP A 241 -13.86 5.59 9.41
N TYR A 242 -14.50 4.46 9.07
CA TYR A 242 -13.79 3.20 8.83
C TYR A 242 -12.88 3.25 7.60
N GLN A 243 -13.31 4.00 6.59
CA GLN A 243 -12.57 4.23 5.36
C GLN A 243 -11.34 5.09 5.63
N GLU A 244 -11.48 6.27 6.23
CA GLU A 244 -10.36 7.17 6.56
C GLU A 244 -9.28 6.46 7.39
N LEU A 245 -9.69 5.71 8.43
CA LEU A 245 -8.77 4.89 9.22
C LEU A 245 -8.05 3.83 8.36
N GLN A 246 -8.77 3.17 7.45
CA GLN A 246 -8.17 2.18 6.57
C GLN A 246 -7.13 2.81 5.61
N GLU A 247 -7.40 3.99 5.06
CA GLU A 247 -6.46 4.74 4.22
C GLU A 247 -5.19 5.13 4.96
N LEU A 248 -5.32 5.60 6.20
CA LEU A 248 -4.18 5.87 7.07
C LEU A 248 -3.27 4.64 7.19
N TYR A 249 -3.81 3.45 7.46
CA TYR A 249 -2.99 2.25 7.56
C TYR A 249 -2.45 1.75 6.22
N ILE A 250 -3.16 1.97 5.11
CA ILE A 250 -2.64 1.69 3.76
C ILE A 250 -1.42 2.57 3.47
N SER A 251 -1.50 3.87 3.79
CA SER A 251 -0.38 4.80 3.61
C SER A 251 0.85 4.35 4.41
N LEU A 252 0.65 3.95 5.68
CA LEU A 252 1.70 3.42 6.54
C LEU A 252 2.31 2.13 5.97
N PHE A 253 1.48 1.23 5.45
CA PHE A 253 1.94 -0.02 4.84
C PHE A 253 2.90 0.28 3.67
N VAL A 254 2.49 1.15 2.76
CA VAL A 254 3.29 1.53 1.58
C VAL A 254 4.59 2.20 2.03
N PHE A 255 4.52 3.12 2.99
CA PHE A 255 5.69 3.79 3.55
C PHE A 255 6.68 2.80 4.18
N ILE A 256 6.22 1.93 5.08
CA ILE A 256 7.07 0.94 5.77
C ILE A 256 7.69 -0.02 4.75
N TYR A 257 6.93 -0.45 3.74
CA TYR A 257 7.43 -1.32 2.68
C TYR A 257 8.59 -0.66 1.91
N LEU A 258 8.41 0.58 1.45
CA LEU A 258 9.44 1.29 0.70
C LEU A 258 10.66 1.63 1.56
N LEU A 259 10.45 2.00 2.83
CA LEU A 259 11.54 2.24 3.77
C LEU A 259 12.34 0.96 4.01
N ASN A 260 11.65 -0.15 4.24
CA ASN A 260 12.27 -1.46 4.42
C ASN A 260 13.10 -1.85 3.19
N LEU A 261 12.54 -1.68 1.99
CA LEU A 261 13.25 -1.96 0.74
C LEU A 261 14.48 -1.07 0.55
N LEU A 262 14.37 0.24 0.80
CA LEU A 262 15.50 1.17 0.67
C LEU A 262 16.63 0.85 1.64
N LEU A 263 16.30 0.55 2.91
CA LEU A 263 17.30 0.21 3.92
C LEU A 263 18.00 -1.12 3.60
N ARG A 264 17.24 -2.12 3.14
CA ARG A 264 17.79 -3.38 2.65
C ARG A 264 18.78 -3.15 1.52
N ILE A 265 18.38 -2.42 0.48
CA ILE A 265 19.26 -2.13 -0.67
C ILE A 265 20.53 -1.38 -0.27
N ARG A 266 20.47 -0.49 0.72
CA ARG A 266 21.63 0.26 1.21
C ARG A 266 22.63 -0.59 1.98
N ARG A 267 22.20 -1.66 2.65
CA ARG A 267 23.08 -2.59 3.38
C ARG A 267 23.93 -3.48 2.45
N TYR A 268 23.56 -3.58 1.18
CA TYR A 268 24.26 -4.37 0.15
C TYR A 268 25.19 -3.53 -0.73
N ARG A 269 25.45 -2.28 -0.32
CA ARG A 269 26.52 -1.46 -0.89
C ARG A 269 27.86 -1.89 -0.32
#